data_AF-A0A7W4W379-F1
#
_entry.id   AF-A0A7W4W379-F1
#
_cell.length_a   1.000
_cell.length_b   1.000
_cell.length_c   1.000
_cell.angle_alpha   90.00
_cell.angle_beta   90.00
_cell.angle_gamma   90.00
#
_symmetry.space_group_name_H-M   'P 1'
#
loop_
_entity.id
_entity.type
_entity.pdbx_description
1 polymer ?
#
loop_
_entity_poly.entity_id
_entity_poly.type
_entity_poly.pdbx_seq_one_letter_code
_entity_poly.pdbx_strand_id
1 'polypeptide(L)'
;MRLGPILKASLSMCGLLVTSTLAAEPCWLSQPVTNEYQGYIGVAEKFDAAGSLAIAASRRSALRQLFAVDGATLPEKFQNDDALLEFAGIDVEGRHFDFTSDYVGRGAVFSYLVTGDHSDDTCVASTCSSQRCEPEWLCGQSSDAESTNVLGVGEWRISDKQQWLDAAKSASETAAYWGIADVSSEYRLLRTAAAQQYLSFIDHTISVETNNRDLPPLTLMESCRDGATLFQRWLYEDRQKFKRYANSNALRGKATVSAYTAAGTLQSVIDLAIHRAYAELAQNKDVRVKSLQKTVSGESTGRGYSMEAVSLSSHHRISASLSRLSITPRVDKPYIVEVELLENTAQ
;
A
#
# COMPACT_ATOMS: atom_id res chain seq x y z
N MET A 1 35.23 67.72 -14.03
CA MET A 1 34.93 68.08 -12.63
C MET A 1 33.46 67.75 -12.37
N ARG A 2 33.18 67.02 -11.28
CA ARG A 2 31.86 66.62 -10.72
C ARG A 2 31.12 65.51 -11.51
N LEU A 3 31.21 64.25 -11.06
CA LEU A 3 30.47 63.56 -9.97
C LEU A 3 29.00 63.27 -10.34
N GLY A 4 28.63 61.98 -10.29
CA GLY A 4 27.36 61.40 -10.75
C GLY A 4 26.11 61.76 -9.93
N PRO A 5 25.01 61.01 -10.11
CA PRO A 5 24.88 59.80 -9.30
C PRO A 5 24.37 58.56 -10.04
N ILE A 6 24.76 57.44 -9.46
CA ILE A 6 24.42 56.05 -9.79
C ILE A 6 22.97 55.78 -9.36
N LEU A 7 22.11 55.40 -10.30
CA LEU A 7 20.80 54.80 -9.98
C LEU A 7 21.03 53.41 -9.35
N LYS A 8 20.78 53.30 -8.05
CA LYS A 8 20.56 52.00 -7.39
C LYS A 8 19.14 51.55 -7.72
N ALA A 9 19.02 50.57 -8.61
CA ALA A 9 17.80 49.82 -8.79
C ALA A 9 17.60 48.93 -7.55
N SER A 10 16.64 49.32 -6.70
CA SER A 10 16.15 48.49 -5.60
C SER A 10 15.29 47.37 -6.20
N LEU A 11 15.86 46.18 -6.34
CA LEU A 11 15.09 44.95 -6.56
C LEU A 11 14.25 44.71 -5.30
N SER A 12 13.00 45.17 -5.35
CA SER A 12 11.96 44.77 -4.40
C SER A 12 11.64 43.31 -4.66
N MET A 13 12.32 42.43 -3.94
CA MET A 13 12.05 41.00 -3.89
C MET A 13 10.69 40.82 -3.22
N CYS A 14 9.64 40.75 -4.04
CA CYS A 14 8.30 40.43 -3.59
C CYS A 14 8.29 38.94 -3.21
N GLY A 15 8.71 38.67 -1.98
CA GLY A 15 8.54 37.36 -1.35
C GLY A 15 7.06 37.11 -1.16
N LEU A 16 6.44 36.43 -2.12
CA LEU A 16 5.19 35.71 -1.93
C LEU A 16 5.47 34.61 -0.90
N LEU A 17 5.34 34.97 0.37
CA LEU A 17 5.07 34.00 1.43
C LEU A 17 3.70 33.38 1.10
N VAL A 18 3.72 32.28 0.37
CA VAL A 18 2.57 31.37 0.30
C VAL A 18 2.46 30.76 1.68
N THR A 19 1.73 31.42 2.58
CA THR A 19 1.21 30.77 3.77
C THR A 19 0.26 29.69 3.27
N SER A 20 0.70 28.44 3.29
CA SER A 20 -0.16 27.28 3.08
C SER A 20 -1.25 27.32 4.14
N THR A 21 -2.41 27.87 3.79
CA THR A 21 -3.63 27.71 4.59
C THR A 21 -3.90 26.21 4.63
N LEU A 22 -3.60 25.58 5.77
CA LEU A 22 -4.01 24.20 6.01
C LEU A 22 -5.52 24.14 5.83
N ALA A 23 -5.98 23.34 4.86
CA ALA A 23 -7.39 23.16 4.62
C ALA A 23 -8.02 22.54 5.87
N ALA A 24 -9.14 23.12 6.33
CA ALA A 24 -9.94 22.53 7.39
C ALA A 24 -10.70 21.34 6.81
N GLU A 25 -10.50 20.16 7.37
CA GLU A 25 -11.18 18.91 6.98
C GLU A 25 -11.84 18.31 8.22
N PRO A 26 -12.90 17.51 8.11
CA PRO A 26 -13.48 16.85 9.27
C PRO A 26 -12.46 15.92 9.92
N CYS A 27 -12.43 15.89 11.25
CA CYS A 27 -11.49 15.06 12.00
C CYS A 27 -11.63 13.56 11.65
N TRP A 28 -12.86 13.10 11.40
CA TRP A 28 -13.15 11.73 11.01
C TRP A 28 -12.48 11.29 9.70
N LEU A 29 -12.10 12.22 8.81
CA LEU A 29 -11.41 11.87 7.58
C LEU A 29 -9.99 11.35 7.87
N SER A 30 -9.36 11.87 8.92
CA SER A 30 -8.04 11.46 9.38
C SER A 30 -8.07 10.32 10.40
N GLN A 31 -9.08 10.27 11.27
CA GLN A 31 -9.21 9.26 12.32
C GLN A 31 -10.67 8.78 12.40
N PRO A 32 -11.11 7.92 11.46
CA PRO A 32 -12.48 7.41 11.40
C PRO A 32 -12.81 6.40 12.49
N VAL A 33 -11.83 5.86 13.22
CA VAL A 33 -12.03 4.88 14.28
C VAL A 33 -11.16 5.21 15.48
N THR A 34 -11.77 5.21 16.66
CA THR A 34 -11.12 5.38 17.96
C THR A 34 -11.64 4.31 18.94
N ASN A 35 -11.26 4.43 20.22
CA ASN A 35 -11.86 3.58 21.26
C ASN A 35 -13.30 4.01 21.61
N GLU A 36 -13.72 5.21 21.20
CA GLU A 36 -15.02 5.81 21.57
C GLU A 36 -16.05 5.69 20.44
N TYR A 37 -15.59 5.69 19.18
CA TYR A 37 -16.45 5.58 18.01
C TYR A 37 -15.81 4.74 16.90
N GLN A 38 -16.66 4.13 16.08
CA GLN A 38 -16.25 3.39 14.89
C GLN A 38 -17.07 3.89 13.70
N GLY A 39 -16.42 4.20 12.59
CA GLY A 39 -17.15 4.57 11.39
C GLY A 39 -16.48 4.18 10.08
N TYR A 40 -17.26 4.37 9.01
CA TYR A 40 -16.97 3.94 7.66
C TYR A 40 -17.07 5.14 6.72
N ILE A 41 -16.04 5.34 5.90
CA ILE A 41 -15.96 6.47 4.98
C ILE A 41 -16.34 6.02 3.58
N GLY A 42 -17.44 6.56 3.09
CA GLY A 42 -17.80 6.55 1.69
C GLY A 42 -17.10 7.66 0.93
N VAL A 43 -16.75 7.39 -0.34
CA VAL A 43 -16.22 8.41 -1.24
C VAL A 43 -16.85 8.28 -2.63
N ALA A 44 -17.26 9.40 -3.20
CA ALA A 44 -17.76 9.50 -4.55
C ALA A 44 -17.14 10.69 -5.28
N GLU A 45 -17.27 10.70 -6.60
CA GLU A 45 -16.71 11.75 -7.43
C GLU A 45 -17.76 12.82 -7.63
N LYS A 46 -17.32 14.07 -7.51
CA LYS A 46 -18.20 15.22 -7.69
C LYS A 46 -18.28 15.55 -9.17
N PHE A 47 -19.32 15.06 -9.83
CA PHE A 47 -19.57 15.31 -11.25
C PHE A 47 -20.57 16.44 -11.51
N ASP A 48 -21.44 16.75 -10.55
CA ASP A 48 -22.53 17.71 -10.69
C ASP A 48 -22.36 18.91 -9.74
N ALA A 49 -23.00 20.02 -10.11
CA ALA A 49 -23.00 21.25 -9.30
C ALA A 49 -23.85 21.10 -8.03
N ALA A 50 -24.88 20.25 -8.06
CA ALA A 50 -25.79 20.00 -6.95
C ALA A 50 -25.21 19.01 -5.90
N GLY A 51 -24.30 18.11 -6.30
CA GLY A 51 -23.65 17.18 -5.40
C GLY A 51 -24.53 16.05 -4.86
N SER A 52 -25.84 16.05 -5.10
CA SER A 52 -26.79 15.10 -4.49
C SER A 52 -26.52 13.66 -4.94
N LEU A 53 -26.28 13.43 -6.23
CA LEU A 53 -25.91 12.09 -6.73
C LEU A 53 -24.57 11.62 -6.13
N ALA A 54 -23.62 12.54 -5.94
CA ALA A 54 -22.34 12.22 -5.32
C ALA A 54 -22.50 11.89 -3.83
N ILE A 55 -23.36 12.61 -3.10
CA ILE A 55 -23.69 12.30 -1.70
C ILE A 55 -24.33 10.91 -1.61
N ALA A 56 -25.36 10.63 -2.40
CA ALA A 56 -26.02 9.31 -2.39
C ALA A 56 -25.03 8.18 -2.71
N ALA A 57 -24.19 8.34 -3.74
CA ALA A 57 -23.16 7.37 -4.10
C ALA A 57 -22.12 7.19 -2.98
N SER A 58 -21.72 8.27 -2.31
CA SER A 58 -20.78 8.25 -1.19
C SER A 58 -21.39 7.51 0.00
N ARG A 59 -22.60 7.87 0.43
CA ARG A 59 -23.34 7.17 1.50
C ARG A 59 -23.53 5.68 1.22
N ARG A 60 -23.89 5.33 -0.03
CA ARG A 60 -23.95 3.93 -0.47
C ARG A 60 -22.61 3.20 -0.28
N SER A 61 -21.50 3.86 -0.61
CA SER A 61 -20.17 3.30 -0.44
C SER A 61 -19.83 3.08 1.04
N ALA A 62 -20.20 4.00 1.95
CA ALA A 62 -20.01 3.83 3.38
C ALA A 62 -20.80 2.62 3.91
N LEU A 63 -22.07 2.49 3.52
CA LEU A 63 -22.90 1.34 3.89
C LEU A 63 -22.34 0.02 3.36
N ARG A 64 -21.83 0.00 2.12
CA ARG A 64 -21.19 -1.21 1.57
C ARG A 64 -20.00 -1.67 2.40
N GLN A 65 -19.21 -0.74 2.95
CA GLN A 65 -18.10 -1.09 3.83
C GLN A 65 -18.61 -1.70 5.13
N LEU A 66 -19.61 -1.09 5.79
CA LEU A 66 -20.25 -1.65 6.99
C LEU A 66 -20.72 -3.09 6.75
N PHE A 67 -21.56 -3.31 5.72
CA PHE A 67 -22.08 -4.64 5.43
C PHE A 67 -20.99 -5.63 5.00
N ALA A 68 -19.92 -5.18 4.35
CA ALA A 68 -18.79 -6.04 4.00
C ALA A 68 -18.02 -6.52 5.24
N VAL A 69 -17.87 -5.66 6.25
CA VAL A 69 -17.28 -6.04 7.55
C VAL A 69 -18.11 -7.10 8.25
N ASP A 70 -19.44 -6.94 8.24
CA ASP A 70 -20.36 -7.88 8.86
C ASP A 70 -20.62 -9.15 8.00
N GLY A 71 -19.93 -9.32 6.87
CA GLY A 71 -20.09 -10.47 5.97
C GLY A 71 -21.47 -10.55 5.29
N ALA A 72 -22.18 -9.42 5.23
CA ALA A 72 -23.53 -9.31 4.70
C ALA A 72 -23.56 -8.54 3.36
N THR A 73 -24.70 -8.61 2.67
CA THR A 73 -24.92 -7.85 1.43
C THR A 73 -25.75 -6.61 1.71
N LEU A 74 -25.43 -5.50 1.02
CA LEU A 74 -26.18 -4.26 1.15
C LEU A 74 -27.67 -4.48 0.77
N PRO A 75 -28.62 -4.17 1.66
CA PRO A 75 -30.05 -4.29 1.36
C PRO A 75 -30.49 -3.47 0.14
N GLU A 76 -31.43 -4.00 -0.66
CA GLU A 76 -31.91 -3.36 -1.90
C GLU A 76 -32.45 -1.94 -1.71
N LYS A 77 -33.05 -1.63 -0.55
CA LYS A 77 -33.56 -0.29 -0.24
C LYS A 77 -32.51 0.82 -0.35
N PHE A 78 -31.23 0.48 -0.20
CA PHE A 78 -30.10 1.41 -0.32
C PHE A 78 -29.55 1.51 -1.75
N GLN A 79 -30.19 0.89 -2.73
CA GLN A 79 -29.88 1.06 -4.16
C GLN A 79 -30.59 2.27 -4.77
N ASN A 80 -31.61 2.83 -4.10
CA ASN A 80 -32.26 4.07 -4.52
C ASN A 80 -31.49 5.28 -3.99
N ASP A 81 -31.16 6.24 -4.86
CA ASP A 81 -30.41 7.45 -4.50
C ASP A 81 -31.22 8.40 -3.59
N ASP A 82 -32.51 8.59 -3.86
CA ASP A 82 -33.37 9.49 -3.07
C ASP A 82 -33.51 9.00 -1.63
N ALA A 83 -33.65 7.68 -1.47
CA ALA A 83 -33.74 7.05 -0.16
C ALA A 83 -32.46 7.26 0.68
N LEU A 84 -31.29 7.40 0.05
CA LEU A 84 -30.01 7.63 0.73
C LEU A 84 -29.79 9.10 1.12
N LEU A 85 -30.39 10.04 0.39
CA LEU A 85 -30.31 11.46 0.71
C LEU A 85 -31.08 11.80 1.98
N GLU A 86 -32.26 11.18 2.15
CA GLU A 86 -33.11 11.36 3.33
C GLU A 86 -32.73 10.43 4.49
N PHE A 87 -31.76 9.52 4.28
CA PHE A 87 -31.36 8.54 5.28
C PHE A 87 -30.51 9.15 6.39
N ALA A 88 -30.99 9.05 7.63
CA ALA A 88 -30.28 9.53 8.82
C ALA A 88 -29.40 8.44 9.46
N GLY A 89 -29.93 7.23 9.63
CA GLY A 89 -29.22 6.16 10.34
C GLY A 89 -29.85 4.76 10.23
N ILE A 90 -29.07 3.73 10.57
CA ILE A 90 -29.40 2.30 10.48
C ILE A 90 -29.05 1.56 11.78
N ASP A 91 -29.89 0.61 12.19
CA ASP A 91 -29.52 -0.41 13.17
C ASP A 91 -28.96 -1.66 12.48
N VAL A 92 -27.72 -2.03 12.82
CA VAL A 92 -27.06 -3.26 12.33
C VAL A 92 -26.49 -4.01 13.52
N GLU A 93 -26.91 -5.27 13.70
CA GLU A 93 -26.48 -6.15 14.80
C GLU A 93 -26.59 -5.54 16.22
N GLY A 94 -27.60 -4.70 16.44
CA GLY A 94 -27.83 -4.05 17.74
C GLY A 94 -26.97 -2.80 17.99
N ARG A 95 -26.23 -2.32 16.98
CA ARG A 95 -25.54 -1.02 16.97
C ARG A 95 -26.27 -0.04 16.07
N HIS A 96 -26.48 1.18 16.56
CA HIS A 96 -27.03 2.26 15.76
C HIS A 96 -25.91 3.02 15.06
N PHE A 97 -26.08 3.26 13.76
CA PHE A 97 -25.14 4.00 12.94
C PHE A 97 -25.83 5.21 12.31
N ASP A 98 -25.24 6.38 12.42
CA ASP A 98 -25.75 7.62 11.84
C ASP A 98 -24.79 8.22 10.82
N PHE A 99 -25.35 8.92 9.82
CA PHE A 99 -24.56 9.74 8.92
C PHE A 99 -24.26 11.11 9.53
N THR A 100 -22.98 11.48 9.50
CA THR A 100 -22.50 12.82 9.83
C THR A 100 -22.63 13.78 8.65
N SER A 101 -22.26 15.04 8.87
CA SER A 101 -22.20 16.05 7.82
C SER A 101 -21.24 15.65 6.69
N ASP A 102 -21.73 15.66 5.44
CA ASP A 102 -20.94 15.32 4.26
C ASP A 102 -19.82 16.36 4.00
N TYR A 103 -18.65 15.90 3.57
CA TYR A 103 -17.50 16.75 3.26
C TYR A 103 -17.18 16.74 1.76
N VAL A 104 -16.90 17.93 1.21
CA VAL A 104 -16.59 18.09 -0.21
C VAL A 104 -15.13 18.52 -0.38
N GLY A 105 -14.30 17.58 -0.82
CA GLY A 105 -12.90 17.80 -1.14
C GLY A 105 -12.65 18.17 -2.61
N ARG A 106 -11.42 17.97 -3.10
CA ARG A 106 -11.04 18.28 -4.48
C ARG A 106 -11.65 17.24 -5.44
N GLY A 107 -12.80 17.59 -5.99
CA GLY A 107 -13.52 16.76 -6.96
C GLY A 107 -14.11 15.47 -6.36
N ALA A 108 -14.27 15.42 -5.04
CA ALA A 108 -14.82 14.27 -4.34
C ALA A 108 -15.78 14.69 -3.23
N VAL A 109 -16.76 13.83 -2.94
CA VAL A 109 -17.67 13.92 -1.80
C VAL A 109 -17.39 12.75 -0.89
N PHE A 110 -17.25 13.02 0.40
CA PHE A 110 -17.03 12.06 1.46
C PHE A 110 -18.23 12.07 2.40
N SER A 111 -18.70 10.88 2.75
CA SER A 111 -19.79 10.67 3.71
C SER A 111 -19.30 9.71 4.77
N TYR A 112 -19.61 9.98 6.03
CA TYR A 112 -19.12 9.19 7.14
C TYR A 112 -20.28 8.65 7.96
N LEU A 113 -20.34 7.32 8.05
CA LEU A 113 -21.32 6.54 8.80
C LEU A 113 -20.67 6.07 10.10
N VAL A 114 -21.22 6.43 11.26
CA VAL A 114 -20.55 6.25 12.55
C VAL A 114 -21.48 5.71 13.61
N THR A 115 -20.93 4.93 14.55
CA THR A 115 -21.57 4.53 15.80
C THR A 115 -20.71 5.00 16.99
N GLY A 116 -21.37 5.38 18.09
CA GLY A 116 -20.72 5.93 19.30
C GLY A 116 -20.76 7.46 19.36
N ASP A 117 -20.13 8.01 20.41
CA ASP A 117 -20.05 9.46 20.60
C ASP A 117 -18.99 10.05 19.66
N HIS A 118 -19.45 10.71 18.61
CA HIS A 118 -18.60 11.35 17.60
C HIS A 118 -18.83 12.86 17.56
N SER A 119 -17.82 13.61 17.13
CA SER A 119 -17.88 15.06 16.94
C SER A 119 -17.65 15.42 15.47
N ASP A 120 -18.54 16.25 14.91
CA ASP A 120 -18.42 16.85 13.57
C ASP A 120 -17.36 17.98 13.52
N ASP A 121 -16.36 17.93 14.40
CA ASP A 121 -15.31 18.92 14.49
C ASP A 121 -14.45 18.95 13.22
N THR A 122 -14.04 20.16 12.86
CA THR A 122 -13.07 20.38 11.80
C THR A 122 -11.66 20.39 12.38
N CYS A 123 -10.82 19.51 11.86
CA CYS A 123 -9.41 19.43 12.18
C CYS A 123 -8.56 20.09 11.08
N VAL A 124 -7.34 20.45 11.46
CA VAL A 124 -6.27 20.71 10.50
C VAL A 124 -6.01 19.41 9.74
N ALA A 125 -5.94 19.47 8.39
CA ALA A 125 -5.63 18.30 7.57
C ALA A 125 -4.42 17.53 8.13
N SER A 126 -4.59 16.23 8.35
CA SER A 126 -3.57 15.37 8.96
C SER A 126 -2.33 15.31 8.07
N THR A 127 -1.24 15.93 8.50
CA THR A 127 0.05 15.91 7.83
C THR A 127 1.00 14.94 8.51
N CYS A 128 1.76 14.19 7.72
CA CYS A 128 2.76 13.26 8.20
C CYS A 128 4.07 13.39 7.44
N SER A 129 5.13 12.78 7.95
CA SER A 129 6.45 12.76 7.34
C SER A 129 6.90 11.33 7.09
N SER A 130 6.83 10.89 5.83
CA SER A 130 7.36 9.61 5.40
C SER A 130 8.88 9.52 5.56
N GLN A 131 9.58 10.66 5.49
CA GLN A 131 11.03 10.74 5.70
C GLN A 131 11.45 10.53 7.16
N ARG A 132 10.58 10.89 8.11
CA ARG A 132 10.83 10.73 9.55
C ARG A 132 10.11 9.54 10.15
N CYS A 133 9.29 8.85 9.36
CA CYS A 133 8.40 7.81 9.86
C CYS A 133 7.49 8.33 10.97
N GLU A 134 6.93 9.52 10.76
CA GLU A 134 6.05 10.20 11.71
C GLU A 134 4.66 10.31 11.08
N PRO A 135 3.63 9.60 11.60
CA PRO A 135 3.66 8.73 12.79
C PRO A 135 4.34 7.35 12.56
N GLU A 136 4.72 6.69 13.65
CA GLU A 136 5.55 5.45 13.66
C GLU A 136 4.99 4.33 12.76
N TRP A 137 3.67 4.25 12.65
CA TRP A 137 2.99 3.24 11.84
C TRP A 137 3.26 3.35 10.33
N LEU A 138 3.77 4.48 9.83
CA LEU A 138 4.09 4.66 8.41
C LEU A 138 5.20 3.72 7.93
N CYS A 139 6.19 3.46 8.79
CA CYS A 139 7.40 2.74 8.41
C CYS A 139 7.55 1.38 9.09
N GLY A 140 6.72 1.09 10.09
CA GLY A 140 6.75 -0.16 10.83
C GLY A 140 5.41 -0.89 10.75
N GLN A 141 5.39 -2.01 10.04
CA GLN A 141 4.32 -2.99 10.12
C GLN A 141 4.90 -4.26 10.72
N SER A 142 4.30 -4.75 11.80
CA SER A 142 4.72 -5.98 12.46
C SER A 142 3.51 -6.81 12.85
N SER A 143 3.62 -8.13 12.67
CA SER A 143 2.66 -9.10 13.19
C SER A 143 2.73 -9.27 14.72
N ASP A 144 3.80 -8.78 15.35
CA ASP A 144 4.06 -8.98 16.78
C ASP A 144 3.40 -7.91 17.65
N ALA A 145 2.96 -6.79 17.05
CA ALA A 145 2.16 -5.79 17.72
C ALA A 145 0.73 -6.32 17.92
N GLU A 146 0.00 -5.83 18.93
CA GLU A 146 -1.38 -6.25 19.23
C GLU A 146 -2.39 -6.02 18.07
N SER A 147 -1.94 -5.37 16.98
CA SER A 147 -2.69 -5.12 15.75
C SER A 147 -1.81 -5.39 14.51
N THR A 148 -2.28 -6.25 13.60
CA THR A 148 -1.67 -6.39 12.27
C THR A 148 -2.18 -5.26 11.38
N ASN A 149 -1.32 -4.27 11.15
CA ASN A 149 -1.64 -3.08 10.37
C ASN A 149 -1.04 -3.15 8.97
N VAL A 150 -1.80 -2.72 7.96
CA VAL A 150 -1.39 -2.63 6.56
C VAL A 150 -1.30 -1.16 6.17
N LEU A 151 -0.23 -0.79 5.47
CA LEU A 151 -0.11 0.53 4.85
C LEU A 151 -0.79 0.53 3.49
N GLY A 152 -1.72 1.46 3.29
CA GLY A 152 -2.22 1.87 1.98
C GLY A 152 -1.51 3.13 1.50
N VAL A 153 -1.10 3.15 0.24
CA VAL A 153 -0.41 4.28 -0.38
C VAL A 153 -1.17 4.74 -1.61
N GLY A 154 -1.67 5.98 -1.56
CA GLY A 154 -2.33 6.66 -2.67
C GLY A 154 -1.44 7.77 -3.20
N GLU A 155 -0.77 7.53 -4.31
CA GLU A 155 0.04 8.55 -5.00
C GLU A 155 -0.84 9.70 -5.53
N TRP A 156 -0.21 10.80 -5.93
CA TRP A 156 -0.94 11.99 -6.37
C TRP A 156 -1.89 11.69 -7.53
N ARG A 157 -3.15 12.12 -7.38
CA ARG A 157 -4.19 12.09 -8.40
C ARG A 157 -4.89 13.46 -8.48
N ILE A 158 -5.59 13.68 -9.59
CA ILE A 158 -6.39 14.89 -9.82
C ILE A 158 -7.63 14.92 -8.92
N SER A 159 -8.25 13.76 -8.68
CA SER A 159 -9.43 13.61 -7.81
C SER A 159 -9.04 12.94 -6.50
N ASP A 160 -9.50 13.52 -5.37
CA ASP A 160 -9.27 12.93 -4.05
C ASP A 160 -9.90 11.54 -3.92
N LYS A 161 -11.00 11.25 -4.65
CA LYS A 161 -11.59 9.91 -4.71
C LYS A 161 -10.60 8.89 -5.27
N GLN A 162 -9.97 9.19 -6.40
CA GLN A 162 -9.05 8.26 -7.04
C GLN A 162 -7.86 7.98 -6.12
N GLN A 163 -7.30 9.03 -5.51
CA GLN A 163 -6.22 8.87 -4.56
C GLN A 163 -6.63 8.03 -3.34
N TRP A 164 -7.83 8.26 -2.80
CA TRP A 164 -8.38 7.51 -1.68
C TRP A 164 -8.59 6.03 -2.00
N LEU A 165 -9.17 5.74 -3.17
CA LEU A 165 -9.39 4.37 -3.63
C LEU A 165 -8.09 3.66 -4.00
N ASP A 166 -7.11 4.36 -4.57
CA ASP A 166 -5.79 3.81 -4.86
C ASP A 166 -5.09 3.41 -3.55
N ALA A 167 -5.16 4.24 -2.50
CA ALA A 167 -4.63 3.91 -1.18
C ALA A 167 -5.31 2.68 -0.56
N ALA A 168 -6.65 2.64 -0.58
CA ALA A 168 -7.43 1.50 -0.08
C ALA A 168 -7.13 0.21 -0.86
N LYS A 169 -6.99 0.32 -2.18
CA LYS A 169 -6.63 -0.79 -3.07
C LYS A 169 -5.22 -1.31 -2.76
N SER A 170 -4.23 -0.43 -2.62
CA SER A 170 -2.85 -0.77 -2.25
C SER A 170 -2.79 -1.52 -0.91
N ALA A 171 -3.58 -1.08 0.08
CA ALA A 171 -3.69 -1.79 1.35
C ALA A 171 -4.32 -3.18 1.16
N SER A 172 -5.38 -3.29 0.37
CA SER A 172 -6.05 -4.56 0.08
C SER A 172 -5.14 -5.55 -0.65
N GLU A 173 -4.37 -5.07 -1.63
CA GLU A 173 -3.37 -5.87 -2.36
C GLU A 173 -2.24 -6.33 -1.43
N THR A 174 -1.76 -5.45 -0.55
CA THR A 174 -0.74 -5.80 0.44
C THR A 174 -1.27 -6.84 1.45
N ALA A 175 -2.52 -6.68 1.89
CA ALA A 175 -3.19 -7.63 2.78
C ALA A 175 -3.43 -9.00 2.14
N ALA A 176 -3.61 -9.06 0.80
CA ALA A 176 -3.80 -10.31 0.08
C ALA A 176 -2.59 -11.26 0.19
N TYR A 177 -1.39 -10.70 0.37
CA TYR A 177 -0.17 -11.45 0.62
C TYR A 177 -0.08 -12.00 2.05
N TRP A 178 -1.08 -11.82 2.90
CA TRP A 178 -1.11 -12.42 4.23
C TRP A 178 -1.84 -13.76 4.26
N GLY A 179 -2.26 -14.26 3.09
CA GLY A 179 -2.98 -15.52 2.91
C GLY A 179 -2.19 -16.59 2.16
N ILE A 180 -2.91 -17.36 1.35
CA ILE A 180 -2.34 -18.41 0.49
C ILE A 180 -1.98 -17.78 -0.87
N ALA A 181 -0.73 -17.94 -1.27
CA ALA A 181 -0.21 -17.48 -2.55
C ALA A 181 0.40 -18.64 -3.35
N ASP A 182 0.13 -18.68 -4.65
CA ASP A 182 0.81 -19.54 -5.60
C ASP A 182 2.03 -18.79 -6.14
N VAL A 183 3.22 -19.33 -5.86
CA VAL A 183 4.50 -18.69 -6.18
C VAL A 183 5.21 -19.47 -7.25
N SER A 184 5.64 -18.77 -8.30
CA SER A 184 6.56 -19.26 -9.31
C SER A 184 7.78 -18.35 -9.39
N SER A 185 8.97 -18.93 -9.30
CA SER A 185 10.23 -18.21 -9.39
C SER A 185 11.14 -18.94 -10.38
N GLU A 186 11.51 -18.25 -11.46
CA GLU A 186 12.48 -18.73 -12.45
C GLU A 186 13.65 -17.76 -12.51
N TYR A 187 14.82 -18.25 -12.14
CA TYR A 187 16.08 -17.53 -12.22
C TYR A 187 16.97 -18.18 -13.28
N ARG A 188 17.49 -17.36 -14.20
CA ARG A 188 18.37 -17.79 -15.29
C ARG A 188 19.62 -16.94 -15.28
N LEU A 189 20.76 -17.61 -15.22
CA LEU A 189 22.07 -17.02 -15.37
C LEU A 189 22.72 -17.59 -16.63
N LEU A 190 23.12 -16.72 -17.55
CA LEU A 190 23.93 -17.08 -18.70
C LEU A 190 25.23 -16.29 -18.65
N ARG A 191 26.34 -16.99 -18.46
CA ARG A 191 27.69 -16.43 -18.52
C ARG A 191 28.40 -17.00 -19.74
N THR A 192 28.99 -16.13 -20.52
CA THR A 192 29.89 -16.52 -21.60
C THR A 192 31.17 -15.71 -21.52
N ALA A 193 32.29 -16.42 -21.61
CA ALA A 193 33.60 -15.81 -21.70
C ALA A 193 34.28 -16.33 -22.97
N ALA A 194 34.70 -15.40 -23.82
CA ALA A 194 35.65 -15.63 -24.90
C ALA A 194 36.87 -14.73 -24.65
N ALA A 195 38.01 -15.03 -25.28
CA ALA A 195 39.33 -14.45 -25.02
C ALA A 195 39.41 -12.91 -24.78
N GLN A 196 38.44 -12.10 -25.22
CA GLN A 196 38.36 -10.65 -24.96
C GLN A 196 36.96 -10.14 -24.56
N GLN A 197 35.98 -11.03 -24.36
CA GLN A 197 34.59 -10.64 -24.12
C GLN A 197 34.00 -11.49 -22.99
N TYR A 198 33.44 -10.80 -22.00
CA TYR A 198 32.67 -11.40 -20.92
C TYR A 198 31.25 -10.85 -20.98
N LEU A 199 30.27 -11.73 -21.16
CA LEU A 199 28.86 -11.36 -21.08
C LEU A 199 28.22 -12.17 -19.95
N SER A 200 27.47 -11.48 -19.11
CA SER A 200 26.66 -12.08 -18.05
C SER A 200 25.24 -11.55 -18.18
N PHE A 201 24.31 -12.44 -18.48
CA PHE A 201 22.88 -12.14 -18.49
C PHE A 201 22.25 -12.81 -17.28
N ILE A 202 21.52 -12.02 -16.51
CA ILE A 202 20.72 -12.49 -15.39
C ILE A 202 19.28 -12.11 -15.70
N ASP A 203 18.40 -13.10 -15.68
CA ASP A 203 16.97 -12.93 -15.80
C ASP A 203 16.32 -13.59 -14.57
N HIS A 204 15.43 -12.86 -13.92
CA HIS A 204 14.71 -13.34 -12.75
C HIS A 204 13.25 -12.97 -12.90
N THR A 205 12.44 -13.96 -13.23
CA THR A 205 10.98 -13.84 -13.32
C THR A 205 10.36 -14.39 -12.05
N ILE A 206 9.56 -13.56 -11.38
CA ILE A 206 8.80 -13.95 -10.19
C ILE A 206 7.33 -13.68 -10.51
N SER A 207 6.48 -14.67 -10.27
CA SER A 207 5.03 -14.53 -10.29
C SER A 207 4.48 -14.96 -8.95
N VAL A 208 3.66 -14.11 -8.33
CA VAL A 208 2.94 -14.40 -7.10
C VAL A 208 1.46 -14.15 -7.36
N GLU A 209 0.67 -15.20 -7.31
CA GLU A 209 -0.78 -15.14 -7.48
C GLU A 209 -1.46 -15.36 -6.13
N THR A 210 -2.20 -14.37 -5.65
CA THR A 210 -2.96 -14.45 -4.39
C THR A 210 -4.41 -14.82 -4.68
N ASN A 211 -5.00 -15.65 -3.81
CA ASN A 211 -6.44 -15.90 -3.88
C ASN A 211 -7.21 -14.78 -3.15
N ASN A 212 -7.65 -13.77 -3.90
CA ASN A 212 -8.34 -12.60 -3.36
C ASN A 212 -9.82 -12.87 -2.96
N ARG A 213 -10.34 -14.09 -3.14
CA ARG A 213 -11.77 -14.36 -2.95
C ARG A 213 -12.22 -14.34 -1.48
N ASP A 214 -11.30 -14.56 -0.55
CA ASP A 214 -11.56 -14.60 0.89
C ASP A 214 -10.72 -13.54 1.62
N LEU A 215 -10.62 -12.34 1.04
CA LEU A 215 -9.95 -11.25 1.73
C LEU A 215 -10.75 -10.87 2.99
N PRO A 216 -10.09 -10.81 4.15
CA PRO A 216 -10.67 -10.32 5.39
C PRO A 216 -11.17 -8.88 5.22
N PRO A 217 -12.17 -8.46 6.02
CA PRO A 217 -12.48 -7.05 6.11
C PRO A 217 -11.30 -6.27 6.68
N LEU A 218 -11.04 -5.11 6.07
CA LEU A 218 -10.06 -4.14 6.53
C LEU A 218 -10.80 -2.93 7.07
N THR A 219 -10.37 -2.46 8.24
CA THR A 219 -10.94 -1.27 8.87
C THR A 219 -9.93 -0.14 8.81
N LEU A 220 -10.30 0.99 8.21
CA LEU A 220 -9.45 2.17 8.15
C LEU A 220 -9.34 2.76 9.56
N MET A 221 -8.12 2.87 10.07
CA MET A 221 -7.87 3.43 11.40
C MET A 221 -7.47 4.89 11.32
N GLU A 222 -6.51 5.19 10.43
CA GLU A 222 -5.92 6.53 10.35
C GLU A 222 -5.54 6.85 8.91
N SER A 223 -5.54 8.14 8.56
CA SER A 223 -5.01 8.64 7.30
C SER A 223 -4.21 9.92 7.52
N CYS A 224 -3.19 10.12 6.69
CA CYS A 224 -2.36 11.31 6.71
C CYS A 224 -1.77 11.60 5.33
N ARG A 225 -1.35 12.84 5.09
CA ARG A 225 -0.74 13.27 3.84
C ARG A 225 0.71 13.71 4.07
N ASP A 226 1.61 13.26 3.20
CA ASP A 226 2.97 13.81 3.07
C ASP A 226 3.08 14.43 1.67
N GLY A 227 3.01 15.76 1.62
CA GLY A 227 2.94 16.51 0.36
C GLY A 227 1.76 16.09 -0.51
N ALA A 228 2.06 15.34 -1.58
CA ALA A 228 1.09 14.94 -2.59
C ALA A 228 0.57 13.50 -2.42
N THR A 229 1.17 12.72 -1.51
CA THR A 229 0.87 11.30 -1.29
C THR A 229 -0.02 11.13 -0.06
N LEU A 230 -1.04 10.28 -0.18
CA LEU A 230 -1.96 9.90 0.89
C LEU A 230 -1.50 8.55 1.46
N PHE A 231 -1.37 8.48 2.78
CA PHE A 231 -1.11 7.26 3.51
C PHE A 231 -2.33 6.89 4.35
N GLN A 232 -2.64 5.61 4.39
CA GLN A 232 -3.74 5.07 5.17
C GLN A 232 -3.24 3.88 5.99
N ARG A 233 -3.61 3.85 7.27
CA ARG A 233 -3.39 2.70 8.14
C ARG A 233 -4.67 1.87 8.21
N TRP A 234 -4.58 0.64 7.75
CA TRP A 234 -5.68 -0.32 7.77
C TRP A 234 -5.41 -1.40 8.81
N LEU A 235 -6.42 -1.76 9.58
CA LEU A 235 -6.36 -2.83 10.56
C LEU A 235 -7.03 -4.09 10.02
N TYR A 236 -6.38 -5.22 10.27
CA TYR A 236 -6.94 -6.55 10.03
C TYR A 236 -7.76 -7.03 11.23
N GLU A 237 -9.03 -7.40 11.04
CA GLU A 237 -9.92 -7.71 12.17
C GLU A 237 -9.75 -9.12 12.76
N ASP A 238 -9.34 -10.12 11.97
CA ASP A 238 -9.12 -11.49 12.47
C ASP A 238 -7.71 -11.70 13.06
N ARG A 239 -7.55 -11.14 14.27
CA ARG A 239 -6.35 -11.16 15.12
C ARG A 239 -5.87 -12.56 15.54
N GLN A 240 -6.76 -13.55 15.56
CA GLN A 240 -6.47 -14.86 16.17
C GLN A 240 -5.81 -15.85 15.22
N LYS A 241 -6.00 -15.70 13.90
CA LYS A 241 -5.29 -16.54 12.92
C LYS A 241 -3.78 -16.27 12.95
N PHE A 242 -3.35 -15.00 13.04
CA PHE A 242 -1.93 -14.63 12.96
C PHE A 242 -1.07 -15.09 14.13
N LYS A 243 -1.56 -14.99 15.37
CA LYS A 243 -0.77 -15.38 16.56
C LYS A 243 -0.40 -16.86 16.60
N ARG A 244 -1.06 -17.72 15.82
CA ARG A 244 -0.75 -19.16 15.73
C ARG A 244 0.47 -19.49 14.87
N TYR A 245 0.97 -18.53 14.08
CA TYR A 245 2.06 -18.77 13.12
C TYR A 245 3.46 -18.41 13.62
N ALA A 246 3.58 -17.86 14.84
CA ALA A 246 4.86 -17.53 15.48
C ALA A 246 5.60 -18.76 16.05
N ASN A 247 5.61 -19.88 15.31
CA ASN A 247 6.40 -21.05 15.67
C ASN A 247 7.86 -20.86 15.20
N SER A 248 8.82 -21.09 16.09
CA SER A 248 10.25 -20.87 15.87
C SER A 248 10.88 -21.69 14.75
N ASN A 249 10.20 -22.74 14.27
CA ASN A 249 10.66 -23.65 13.22
C ASN A 249 10.03 -23.39 11.84
N ALA A 250 9.21 -22.35 11.66
CA ALA A 250 8.64 -22.03 10.36
C ALA A 250 9.72 -21.58 9.36
N LEU A 251 9.60 -22.02 8.10
CA LEU A 251 10.45 -21.50 7.02
C LEU A 251 10.22 -20.00 6.87
N ARG A 252 11.30 -19.27 6.57
CA ARG A 252 11.29 -17.82 6.43
C ARG A 252 11.74 -17.42 5.04
N GLY A 253 11.12 -16.38 4.50
CA GLY A 253 11.58 -15.68 3.32
C GLY A 253 11.85 -14.23 3.70
N LYS A 254 13.04 -13.72 3.41
CA LYS A 254 13.39 -12.32 3.64
C LYS A 254 13.69 -11.64 2.32
N ALA A 255 13.44 -10.35 2.24
CA ALA A 255 13.89 -9.56 1.11
C ALA A 255 14.16 -8.13 1.54
N THR A 256 15.24 -7.57 0.99
CA THR A 256 15.55 -6.15 1.08
C THR A 256 15.63 -5.59 -0.33
N VAL A 257 14.83 -4.57 -0.61
CA VAL A 257 14.81 -3.87 -1.90
C VAL A 257 15.21 -2.43 -1.67
N SER A 258 16.23 -1.99 -2.41
CA SER A 258 16.72 -0.61 -2.43
C SER A 258 16.90 -0.14 -3.86
N ALA A 259 15.84 -0.24 -4.65
CA ALA A 259 15.86 0.01 -6.08
C ALA A 259 14.69 0.90 -6.52
N TYR A 260 14.87 1.59 -7.64
CA TYR A 260 13.76 2.20 -8.36
C TYR A 260 13.04 1.12 -9.17
N THR A 261 11.73 1.12 -9.08
CA THR A 261 10.87 0.34 -9.97
C THR A 261 10.52 1.16 -11.21
N ALA A 262 10.02 0.51 -12.26
CA ALA A 262 9.55 1.21 -13.46
C ALA A 262 8.41 2.19 -13.16
N ALA A 263 7.58 1.90 -12.15
CA ALA A 263 6.51 2.77 -11.72
C ALA A 263 7.00 3.95 -10.86
N GLY A 264 8.16 3.82 -10.20
CA GLY A 264 8.72 4.87 -9.34
C GLY A 264 7.92 5.15 -8.06
N THR A 265 6.94 4.32 -7.73
CA THR A 265 6.05 4.51 -6.56
C THR A 265 6.49 3.68 -5.37
N LEU A 266 6.17 4.12 -4.15
CA LEU A 266 6.50 3.34 -2.94
C LEU A 266 5.80 1.98 -2.95
N GLN A 267 4.53 1.92 -3.38
CA GLN A 267 3.78 0.67 -3.48
C GLN A 267 4.51 -0.37 -4.33
N SER A 268 5.02 0.03 -5.49
CA SER A 268 5.70 -0.93 -6.38
C SER A 268 7.01 -1.47 -5.78
N VAL A 269 7.69 -0.69 -4.93
CA VAL A 269 8.88 -1.17 -4.18
C VAL A 269 8.47 -2.17 -3.10
N ILE A 270 7.33 -1.91 -2.42
CA ILE A 270 6.73 -2.85 -1.46
C ILE A 270 6.36 -4.17 -2.16
N ASP A 271 5.65 -4.11 -3.28
CA ASP A 271 5.24 -5.30 -4.05
C ASP A 271 6.46 -6.12 -4.47
N LEU A 272 7.51 -5.46 -4.99
CA LEU A 272 8.75 -6.12 -5.39
C LEU A 272 9.46 -6.79 -4.20
N ALA A 273 9.46 -6.15 -3.03
CA ALA A 273 10.05 -6.74 -1.82
C ALA A 273 9.26 -7.97 -1.36
N ILE A 274 7.93 -7.90 -1.36
CA ILE A 274 7.06 -9.04 -1.02
C ILE A 274 7.29 -10.20 -2.00
N HIS A 275 7.31 -9.93 -3.31
CA HIS A 275 7.55 -10.96 -4.34
C HIS A 275 8.90 -11.63 -4.17
N ARG A 276 9.97 -10.86 -3.87
CA ARG A 276 11.29 -11.42 -3.59
C ARG A 276 11.31 -12.27 -2.32
N ALA A 277 10.61 -11.85 -1.26
CA ALA A 277 10.53 -12.63 -0.03
C ALA A 277 9.79 -13.96 -0.26
N TYR A 278 8.73 -13.96 -1.07
CA TYR A 278 8.04 -15.19 -1.48
C TYR A 278 8.92 -16.08 -2.35
N ALA A 279 9.67 -15.51 -3.29
CA ALA A 279 10.61 -16.26 -4.11
C ALA A 279 11.70 -16.91 -3.25
N GLU A 280 12.24 -16.21 -2.26
CA GLU A 280 13.21 -16.78 -1.30
C GLU A 280 12.57 -17.90 -0.48
N LEU A 281 11.35 -17.71 0.01
CA LEU A 281 10.61 -18.74 0.75
C LEU A 281 10.36 -20.00 -0.10
N ALA A 282 9.97 -19.83 -1.37
CA ALA A 282 9.80 -20.93 -2.31
C ALA A 282 11.10 -21.68 -2.58
N GLN A 283 12.21 -20.95 -2.71
CA GLN A 283 13.54 -21.53 -2.88
C GLN A 283 14.03 -22.26 -1.62
N ASN A 284 13.72 -21.75 -0.43
CA ASN A 284 14.03 -22.44 0.82
C ASN A 284 13.23 -23.74 0.98
N LYS A 285 12.06 -23.84 0.35
CA LYS A 285 11.20 -25.02 0.39
C LYS A 285 11.67 -26.13 -0.55
N ASP A 286 11.85 -25.83 -1.83
CA ASP A 286 12.45 -26.73 -2.81
C ASP A 286 12.86 -25.97 -4.08
N VAL A 287 14.01 -26.34 -4.66
CA VAL A 287 14.58 -25.73 -5.88
C VAL A 287 15.01 -26.81 -6.84
N ARG A 288 14.52 -26.71 -8.07
CA ARG A 288 15.03 -27.50 -9.19
C ARG A 288 16.17 -26.74 -9.86
N VAL A 289 17.35 -27.35 -9.85
CA VAL A 289 18.55 -26.79 -10.48
C VAL A 289 18.80 -27.51 -11.79
N LYS A 290 18.93 -26.75 -12.88
CA LYS A 290 19.44 -27.23 -14.16
C LYS A 290 20.69 -26.43 -14.49
N SER A 291 21.84 -27.09 -14.58
CA SER A 291 23.09 -26.47 -15.00
C SER A 291 23.62 -27.09 -16.28
N LEU A 292 24.11 -26.25 -17.17
CA LEU A 292 24.82 -26.61 -18.39
C LEU A 292 26.12 -25.82 -18.39
N GLN A 293 27.25 -26.53 -18.28
CA GLN A 293 28.56 -25.94 -18.43
C GLN A 293 29.25 -26.56 -19.64
N LYS A 294 29.69 -25.72 -20.56
CA LYS A 294 30.46 -26.13 -21.73
C LYS A 294 31.71 -25.28 -21.81
N THR A 295 32.86 -25.93 -21.64
CA THR A 295 34.17 -25.31 -21.82
C THR A 295 34.80 -25.95 -23.03
N VAL A 296 35.18 -25.13 -24.02
CA VAL A 296 35.93 -25.60 -25.18
C VAL A 296 37.28 -24.90 -25.17
N SER A 297 38.32 -25.68 -24.84
CA SER A 297 39.71 -25.29 -24.97
C SER A 297 40.15 -25.53 -26.41
N GLY A 298 40.46 -24.47 -27.15
CA GLY A 298 41.03 -24.60 -28.50
C GLY A 298 42.45 -25.19 -28.43
N GLU A 299 42.67 -26.29 -29.16
CA GLU A 299 43.94 -27.05 -29.19
C GLU A 299 45.13 -26.28 -29.79
N SER A 300 44.92 -25.09 -30.36
CA SER A 300 46.01 -24.21 -30.76
C SER A 300 45.56 -22.76 -30.78
N THR A 301 46.34 -21.87 -30.16
CA THR A 301 46.22 -20.40 -30.20
C THR A 301 45.11 -19.73 -29.38
N GLY A 302 45.08 -19.91 -28.05
CA GLY A 302 44.54 -18.92 -27.10
C GLY A 302 43.06 -18.51 -27.22
N ARG A 303 42.27 -19.18 -28.06
CA ARG A 303 40.85 -18.91 -28.30
C ARG A 303 40.02 -20.04 -27.72
N GLY A 304 39.91 -20.04 -26.39
CA GLY A 304 38.90 -20.82 -25.68
C GLY A 304 37.61 -20.03 -25.53
N TYR A 305 36.48 -20.72 -25.46
CA TYR A 305 35.23 -20.14 -24.98
C TYR A 305 34.69 -21.00 -23.83
N SER A 306 34.20 -20.35 -22.78
CA SER A 306 33.43 -20.98 -21.73
C SER A 306 32.02 -20.43 -21.75
N MET A 307 31.04 -21.33 -21.65
CA MET A 307 29.64 -20.99 -21.49
C MET A 307 29.10 -21.73 -20.28
N GLU A 308 28.47 -20.98 -19.39
CA GLU A 308 27.78 -21.47 -18.22
C GLU A 308 26.34 -20.97 -18.31
N ALA A 309 25.39 -21.89 -18.28
CA ALA A 309 23.97 -21.59 -18.18
C ALA A 309 23.43 -22.31 -16.94
N VAL A 310 22.92 -21.54 -15.98
CA VAL A 310 22.28 -22.06 -14.77
C VAL A 310 20.85 -21.59 -14.76
N SER A 311 19.91 -22.51 -14.56
CA SER A 311 18.50 -22.23 -14.35
C SER A 311 18.08 -22.81 -13.00
N LEU A 312 17.49 -21.97 -12.17
CA LEU A 312 16.86 -22.34 -10.91
C LEU A 312 15.37 -22.08 -11.07
N SER A 313 14.55 -23.11 -10.89
CA SER A 313 13.09 -22.97 -10.96
C SER A 313 12.46 -23.52 -9.69
N SER A 314 11.51 -22.79 -9.14
CA SER A 314 10.70 -23.21 -7.99
C SER A 314 9.24 -22.86 -8.25
N HIS A 315 8.33 -23.79 -7.97
CA HIS A 315 6.89 -23.58 -8.08
C HIS A 315 6.20 -24.25 -6.91
N HIS A 316 5.61 -23.44 -6.04
CA HIS A 316 4.97 -23.91 -4.81
C HIS A 316 3.74 -23.10 -4.50
N ARG A 317 2.74 -23.78 -3.97
CA ARG A 317 1.66 -23.15 -3.22
C ARG A 317 2.12 -22.93 -1.79
N ILE A 318 2.22 -21.67 -1.38
CA ILE A 318 2.78 -21.28 -0.08
C ILE A 318 1.71 -20.49 0.67
N SER A 319 1.40 -20.97 1.87
CA SER A 319 0.66 -20.16 2.84
C SER A 319 1.71 -19.44 3.68
N ALA A 320 1.70 -18.12 3.69
CA ALA A 320 2.66 -17.34 4.48
C ALA A 320 1.99 -16.08 5.03
N SER A 321 2.46 -15.65 6.20
CA SER A 321 2.06 -14.41 6.83
C SER A 321 3.21 -13.41 6.79
N LEU A 322 2.91 -12.14 6.55
CA LEU A 322 3.88 -11.06 6.73
C LEU A 322 4.17 -10.87 8.21
N SER A 323 5.39 -11.21 8.61
CA SER A 323 5.84 -11.01 9.99
C SER A 323 6.32 -9.59 10.22
N ARG A 324 7.05 -9.04 9.24
CA ARG A 324 7.57 -7.68 9.31
C ARG A 324 7.63 -7.05 7.93
N LEU A 325 7.21 -5.80 7.85
CA LEU A 325 7.53 -4.89 6.75
C LEU A 325 8.04 -3.59 7.36
N SER A 326 9.28 -3.25 7.04
CA SER A 326 9.89 -1.99 7.45
C SER A 326 10.31 -1.16 6.25
N ILE A 327 9.94 0.13 6.28
CA ILE A 327 10.28 1.10 5.25
C ILE A 327 11.31 2.06 5.86
N THR A 328 12.52 2.07 5.32
CA THR A 328 13.54 3.04 5.72
C THR A 328 13.65 4.12 4.63
N PRO A 329 13.20 5.35 4.92
CA PRO A 329 13.33 6.45 3.98
C PRO A 329 14.81 6.83 3.80
N ARG A 330 15.14 7.30 2.59
CA ARG A 330 16.45 7.87 2.29
C ARG A 330 16.29 9.16 1.51
N VAL A 331 17.03 10.18 1.91
CA VAL A 331 17.07 11.46 1.19
C VAL A 331 17.70 11.23 -0.18
N ASP A 332 17.03 11.67 -1.24
CA ASP A 332 17.44 11.60 -2.65
C ASP A 332 17.78 10.19 -3.18
N LYS A 333 17.25 9.15 -2.55
CA LYS A 333 17.50 7.74 -2.87
C LYS A 333 16.20 6.95 -2.78
N PRO A 334 16.10 5.77 -3.43
CA PRO A 334 14.90 4.96 -3.30
C PRO A 334 14.74 4.52 -1.83
N TYR A 335 13.49 4.37 -1.40
CA TYR A 335 13.16 3.76 -0.12
C TYR A 335 13.81 2.37 -0.02
N ILE A 336 14.29 2.04 1.17
CA ILE A 336 14.67 0.66 1.47
C ILE A 336 13.45 -0.01 2.07
N VAL A 337 12.92 -1.02 1.40
CA VAL A 337 11.82 -1.84 1.93
C VAL A 337 12.38 -3.20 2.32
N GLU A 338 12.21 -3.56 3.58
CA GLU A 338 12.56 -4.86 4.13
C GLU A 338 11.28 -5.61 4.46
N VAL A 339 11.20 -6.85 3.98
CA VAL A 339 10.05 -7.74 4.17
C VAL A 339 10.52 -9.07 4.74
N GLU A 340 9.82 -9.57 5.77
CA GLU A 340 9.97 -10.91 6.32
C GLU A 340 8.63 -11.64 6.29
N LEU A 341 8.61 -12.79 5.63
CA LEU A 341 7.48 -13.70 5.55
C LEU A 341 7.78 -14.96 6.37
N LEU A 342 6.75 -15.48 7.05
CA LEU A 342 6.79 -16.76 7.76
C LEU A 342 5.82 -17.74 7.12
N GLU A 343 6.26 -18.96 6.84
CA GLU A 343 5.37 -20.00 6.35
C GLU A 343 4.35 -20.39 7.43
N ASN A 344 3.08 -20.37 7.05
CA ASN A 344 1.99 -20.86 7.87
C ASN A 344 1.97 -22.39 7.75
N THR A 345 2.44 -23.09 8.78
CA THR A 345 2.25 -24.54 8.85
C THR A 345 0.76 -24.81 9.07
N ALA A 346 0.07 -25.24 8.01
CA ALA A 346 -1.27 -25.80 8.15
C ALA A 346 -1.18 -26.99 9.13
N GLN A 347 -1.97 -26.95 10.20
CA GLN A 347 -2.32 -28.15 10.95
C GLN A 347 -3.57 -28.76 10.34
#